data_AF-A0A930DF02-F1
#
_entry.id   AF-A0A930DF02-F1
#
_cell.length_a   1.000
_cell.length_b   1.000
_cell.length_c   1.000
_cell.angle_alpha   90.00
_cell.angle_beta   90.00
_cell.angle_gamma   90.00
#
_symmetry.space_group_name_H-M   'P 1'
#
loop_
_entity.id
_entity.type
_entity.pdbx_description
1 polymer ?
#
loop_
_entity_poly.entity_id
_entity_poly.type
_entity_poly.pdbx_seq_one_letter_code
_entity_poly.pdbx_strand_id
1 'polypeptide(L)'
;MKTMKKNFGSLVLVAVMVISLFCGAFTQTVFAGNVTIKGKSAMMHAEVYSVISRLKPDGTIELISEGPVTNGTELSATIDNSEQVCFVFFGKPEKGYLITGVGTTGKNNISHISELNDPVKKSLRTEGKVPENILQRLKEEGYLFAWGYTRGSNGTTPFEDNVNGFKPAVYSSITNTSGDIEPGKPVTMKVVIKPDKAFRDGNDKRQYWTNIPEGEATITIDGKRVIPVTGIEKKSNNLYEGNISFVLSDEEASVNTHTAVVNANVHYTAELALTKEGTAYSGEPVKTTTIVEAPPATVSFNLISGSSRNLIYD
;
A
#
# COMPACT_ATOMS: atom_id res chain seq x y z
N MET A 1 -42.04 59.90 67.95
CA MET A 1 -42.44 59.54 66.57
C MET A 1 -41.67 60.41 65.58
N LYS A 2 -40.68 59.85 64.90
CA LYS A 2 -40.12 60.41 63.66
C LYS A 2 -40.04 59.27 62.64
N THR A 3 -40.57 59.59 61.46
CA THR A 3 -41.08 58.69 60.44
C THR A 3 -39.93 58.18 59.57
N MET A 4 -39.61 56.89 59.63
CA MET A 4 -38.78 56.23 58.62
C MET A 4 -39.61 56.09 57.33
N LYS A 5 -39.43 57.03 56.39
CA LYS A 5 -39.98 56.89 55.03
C LYS A 5 -38.97 56.14 54.16
N LYS A 6 -39.35 54.90 53.84
CA LYS A 6 -39.19 54.18 52.57
C LYS A 6 -38.05 54.65 51.64
N ASN A 7 -36.98 53.85 51.57
CA ASN A 7 -36.10 53.72 50.40
C ASN A 7 -35.80 52.23 50.06
N PHE A 8 -36.69 51.32 50.44
CA PHE A 8 -36.49 49.87 50.25
C PHE A 8 -36.95 49.34 48.88
N GLY A 9 -37.56 50.17 48.03
CA GLY A 9 -38.12 49.74 46.73
C GLY A 9 -37.21 49.92 45.52
N SER A 10 -36.15 50.73 45.63
CA SER A 10 -35.29 51.06 44.47
C SER A 10 -34.06 50.14 44.37
N LEU A 11 -33.42 49.81 45.49
CA LEU A 11 -32.23 48.96 45.50
C LEU A 11 -32.51 47.50 45.13
N VAL A 12 -33.68 46.97 45.50
CA VAL A 12 -34.08 45.59 45.14
C VAL A 12 -34.39 45.49 43.64
N LEU A 13 -34.99 46.51 43.06
CA LEU A 13 -35.32 46.54 41.62
C LEU A 13 -34.06 46.69 40.76
N VAL A 14 -33.09 47.50 41.19
CA VAL A 14 -31.78 47.62 40.53
C VAL A 14 -30.97 46.32 40.69
N ALA A 15 -30.99 45.68 41.86
CA ALA A 15 -30.30 44.40 42.06
C ALA A 15 -30.88 43.26 41.21
N VAL A 16 -32.22 43.17 41.09
CA VAL A 16 -32.87 42.16 40.23
C VAL A 16 -32.65 42.47 38.75
N MET A 17 -32.62 43.75 38.34
CA MET A 17 -32.32 44.13 36.96
C MET A 17 -30.86 43.83 36.57
N VAL A 18 -29.91 44.07 37.48
CA VAL A 18 -28.50 43.71 37.29
C VAL A 18 -28.32 42.19 37.24
N ILE A 19 -28.97 41.42 38.11
CA ILE A 19 -28.96 39.94 38.04
C ILE A 19 -29.58 39.45 36.73
N SER A 20 -30.66 40.07 36.22
CA SER A 20 -31.23 39.69 34.92
C SER A 20 -30.35 40.07 33.71
N LEU A 21 -29.54 41.13 33.81
CA LEU A 21 -28.51 41.47 32.81
C LEU A 21 -27.32 40.49 32.86
N PHE A 22 -26.95 40.00 34.04
CA PHE A 22 -25.93 38.96 34.19
C PHE A 22 -26.45 37.55 33.82
N CYS A 23 -27.72 37.24 34.07
CA CYS A 23 -28.33 35.98 33.64
C CYS A 23 -28.70 35.98 32.14
N GLY A 24 -28.99 37.13 31.55
CA GLY A 24 -29.16 37.29 30.10
C GLY A 24 -27.86 37.09 29.32
N ALA A 25 -26.70 37.29 29.95
CA ALA A 25 -25.39 37.05 29.36
C ALA A 25 -24.95 35.56 29.38
N PHE A 26 -25.69 34.69 30.08
CA PHE A 26 -25.46 33.22 30.08
C PHE A 26 -26.40 32.45 29.15
N THR A 27 -27.04 33.15 28.22
CA THR A 27 -27.53 32.51 26.99
C THR A 27 -26.79 33.11 25.80
N GLN A 28 -25.46 32.99 25.81
CA GLN A 28 -24.89 32.43 24.59
C GLN A 28 -25.52 31.04 24.46
N THR A 29 -26.66 30.95 23.78
CA THR A 29 -26.80 29.90 22.79
C THR A 29 -25.54 30.00 21.94
N VAL A 30 -24.50 29.30 22.39
CA VAL A 30 -23.47 28.80 21.49
C VAL A 30 -24.31 27.97 20.53
N PHE A 31 -24.74 28.59 19.43
CA PHE A 31 -25.00 27.84 18.23
C PHE A 31 -23.70 27.07 18.04
N ALA A 32 -23.69 25.81 18.46
CA ALA A 32 -22.64 24.88 18.16
C ALA A 32 -22.72 24.72 16.64
N GLY A 33 -22.19 25.71 15.93
CA GLY A 33 -22.27 25.77 14.49
C GLY A 33 -21.57 24.54 13.98
N ASN A 34 -22.30 23.72 13.22
CA ASN A 34 -21.73 22.51 12.66
C ASN A 34 -20.48 22.89 11.85
N VAL A 35 -19.40 22.15 12.05
CA VAL A 35 -18.16 22.34 11.32
C VAL A 35 -18.05 21.27 10.25
N THR A 36 -17.81 21.71 9.02
CA THR A 36 -17.51 20.81 7.90
C THR A 36 -16.00 20.63 7.77
N ILE A 37 -15.55 19.41 7.98
CA ILE A 37 -14.18 18.99 7.77
C ILE A 37 -14.06 18.43 6.37
N LYS A 38 -12.98 18.80 5.67
CA LYS A 38 -12.70 18.40 4.28
C LYS A 38 -11.38 17.66 4.18
N GLY A 39 -11.33 16.66 3.32
CA GLY A 39 -10.16 15.89 2.98
C GLY A 39 -10.07 15.74 1.46
N LYS A 40 -8.84 15.72 0.93
CA LYS A 40 -8.60 15.38 -0.47
C LYS A 40 -7.50 14.35 -0.54
N SER A 41 -7.64 13.43 -1.49
CA SER A 41 -6.84 12.21 -1.56
C SER A 41 -6.28 12.02 -2.97
N ALA A 42 -4.95 12.06 -3.10
CA ALA A 42 -4.22 11.82 -4.35
C ALA A 42 -3.75 10.36 -4.43
N MET A 43 -4.30 9.59 -5.36
CA MET A 43 -4.10 8.15 -5.45
C MET A 43 -3.28 7.78 -6.69
N MET A 44 -2.12 7.15 -6.48
CA MET A 44 -1.28 6.62 -7.55
C MET A 44 -1.20 5.10 -7.44
N HIS A 45 -1.66 4.39 -8.47
CA HIS A 45 -1.54 2.93 -8.62
C HIS A 45 -1.97 2.12 -7.38
N ALA A 46 -3.08 2.53 -6.79
CA ALA A 46 -3.71 1.88 -5.65
C ALA A 46 -5.22 2.06 -5.74
N GLU A 47 -5.96 1.04 -5.33
CA GLU A 47 -7.38 1.19 -5.04
C GLU A 47 -7.53 1.56 -3.56
N VAL A 48 -8.34 2.59 -3.30
CA VAL A 48 -8.55 3.11 -1.96
C VAL A 48 -10.03 3.15 -1.64
N TYR A 49 -10.38 2.70 -0.44
CA TYR A 49 -11.71 2.75 0.11
C TYR A 49 -11.71 3.64 1.36
N SER A 50 -12.68 4.53 1.46
CA SER A 50 -12.84 5.40 2.62
C SER A 50 -13.99 4.94 3.49
N VAL A 51 -13.80 5.07 4.81
CA VAL A 51 -14.84 4.94 5.83
C VAL A 51 -14.75 6.18 6.69
N ILE A 52 -15.84 6.94 6.73
CA ILE A 52 -15.98 8.13 7.56
C ILE A 52 -16.92 7.79 8.70
N SER A 53 -16.45 7.91 9.93
CA SER A 53 -17.22 7.58 11.13
C SER A 53 -17.21 8.71 12.14
N ARG A 54 -18.33 8.89 12.83
CA ARG A 54 -18.47 9.76 13.99
C ARG A 54 -18.13 8.97 15.26
N LEU A 55 -17.33 9.58 16.13
CA LEU A 55 -17.11 9.12 17.49
C LEU A 55 -17.97 9.93 18.45
N LYS A 56 -18.89 9.24 19.13
CA LYS A 56 -19.70 9.83 20.19
C LYS A 56 -18.92 9.87 21.51
N PRO A 57 -19.29 10.78 22.43
CA PRO A 57 -18.64 10.88 23.74
C PRO A 57 -18.67 9.59 24.58
N ASP A 58 -19.66 8.72 24.34
CA ASP A 58 -19.81 7.41 24.99
C ASP A 58 -18.92 6.31 24.37
N GLY A 59 -18.13 6.65 23.35
CA GLY A 59 -17.26 5.72 22.62
C GLY A 59 -17.97 4.98 21.48
N THR A 60 -19.26 5.21 21.25
CA THR A 60 -20.00 4.62 20.13
C THR A 60 -19.47 5.14 18.80
N ILE A 61 -19.27 4.22 17.85
CA ILE A 61 -18.86 4.53 16.47
C ILE A 61 -20.12 4.51 15.60
N GLU A 62 -20.42 5.64 14.96
CA GLU A 62 -21.52 5.77 14.01
C GLU A 62 -20.96 5.98 12.60
N LEU A 63 -21.44 5.23 11.61
CA LEU A 63 -21.02 5.41 10.22
C LEU A 63 -21.67 6.68 9.64
N ILE A 64 -20.86 7.56 9.04
CA ILE A 64 -21.35 8.71 8.28
C ILE A 64 -21.44 8.35 6.80
N SER A 65 -20.35 7.82 6.24
CA SER A 65 -20.29 7.41 4.84
C SER A 65 -19.16 6.42 4.60
N GLU A 66 -19.27 5.66 3.53
CA GLU A 66 -18.20 4.81 3.04
C GLU A 66 -18.24 4.70 1.51
N GLY A 67 -17.12 4.35 0.90
CA GLY A 67 -17.07 4.12 -0.54
C GLY A 67 -15.67 4.20 -1.15
N PRO A 68 -15.53 3.76 -2.42
CA PRO A 68 -14.28 3.89 -3.16
C PRO A 68 -13.91 5.36 -3.33
N VAL A 69 -12.62 5.67 -3.17
CA VAL A 69 -12.09 7.02 -3.32
C VAL A 69 -11.64 7.23 -4.75
N THR A 70 -12.26 8.21 -5.41
CA THR A 70 -11.82 8.66 -6.73
C THR A 70 -10.72 9.71 -6.58
N ASN A 71 -9.63 9.57 -7.33
CA ASN A 71 -8.45 10.43 -7.22
C ASN A 71 -8.81 11.93 -7.33
N GLY A 72 -8.40 12.72 -6.34
CA GLY A 72 -8.65 14.16 -6.29
C GLY A 72 -10.07 14.56 -5.88
N THR A 73 -10.95 13.61 -5.57
CA THR A 73 -12.31 13.90 -5.08
C THR A 73 -12.24 14.40 -3.63
N GLU A 74 -13.03 15.42 -3.33
CA GLU A 74 -13.18 15.93 -1.96
C GLU A 74 -14.06 14.99 -1.15
N LEU A 75 -13.56 14.62 0.03
CA LEU A 75 -14.31 13.93 1.07
C LEU A 75 -14.67 14.95 2.14
N SER A 76 -15.86 14.85 2.72
CA SER A 76 -16.26 15.77 3.78
C SER A 76 -17.18 15.14 4.80
N ALA A 77 -17.12 15.66 6.01
CA ALA A 77 -18.04 15.31 7.09
C ALA A 77 -18.40 16.57 7.87
N THR A 78 -19.67 16.71 8.21
CA THR A 78 -20.17 17.80 9.04
C THR A 78 -20.50 17.26 10.42
N ILE A 79 -19.90 17.87 11.44
CA ILE A 79 -20.03 17.45 12.84
C ILE A 79 -20.34 18.64 13.75
N ASP A 80 -20.89 18.35 14.91
CA ASP A 80 -21.05 19.37 15.95
C ASP A 80 -19.70 19.62 16.65
N ASN A 81 -19.55 20.79 17.28
CA ASN A 81 -18.28 21.21 17.89
C ASN A 81 -17.79 20.29 19.04
N SER A 82 -18.68 19.48 19.62
CA SER A 82 -18.35 18.51 20.68
C SER A 82 -18.01 17.12 20.16
N GLU A 83 -18.14 16.87 18.87
CA GLU A 83 -17.96 15.56 18.26
C GLU A 83 -16.55 15.37 17.67
N GLN A 84 -16.20 14.12 17.41
CA GLN A 84 -15.05 13.77 16.60
C GLN A 84 -15.48 12.95 15.39
N VAL A 85 -14.76 13.13 14.29
CA VAL A 85 -14.90 12.33 13.08
C VAL A 85 -13.57 11.68 12.73
N CYS A 86 -13.63 10.43 12.30
CA CYS A 86 -12.49 9.68 11.78
C CYS A 86 -12.67 9.50 10.27
N PHE A 87 -11.72 10.01 9.50
CA PHE A 87 -11.55 9.67 8.09
C PHE A 87 -10.55 8.53 8.02
N VAL A 88 -11.02 7.32 7.76
CA VAL A 88 -10.19 6.13 7.64
C VAL A 88 -10.13 5.69 6.18
N PHE A 89 -8.93 5.37 5.72
CA PHE A 89 -8.67 4.91 4.38
C PHE A 89 -8.07 3.52 4.43
N PHE A 90 -8.48 2.69 3.47
CA PHE A 90 -7.99 1.34 3.27
C PHE A 90 -7.40 1.23 1.88
N GLY A 91 -6.21 0.66 1.76
CA GLY A 91 -5.49 0.58 0.50
C GLY A 91 -5.22 -0.86 0.07
N LYS A 92 -5.32 -1.09 -1.24
CA LYS A 92 -4.76 -2.26 -1.92
C LYS A 92 -3.96 -1.81 -3.15
N PRO A 93 -2.75 -2.34 -3.37
CA PRO A 93 -1.95 -1.98 -4.54
C PRO A 93 -2.60 -2.45 -5.84
N GLU A 94 -2.43 -1.67 -6.90
CA GLU A 94 -2.63 -2.16 -8.26
C GLU A 94 -1.63 -3.27 -8.57
N LYS A 95 -2.02 -4.27 -9.37
CA LYS A 95 -1.12 -5.38 -9.76
C LYS A 95 0.16 -4.82 -10.39
N GLY A 96 1.31 -5.24 -9.87
CA GLY A 96 2.62 -4.79 -10.36
C GLY A 96 3.19 -3.56 -9.64
N TYR A 97 2.45 -2.96 -8.71
CA TYR A 97 2.87 -1.77 -7.97
C TYR A 97 3.04 -2.06 -6.48
N LEU A 98 4.13 -1.54 -5.90
CA LEU A 98 4.33 -1.46 -4.45
C LEU A 98 3.77 -0.15 -3.94
N ILE A 99 3.12 -0.17 -2.78
CA ILE A 99 2.82 1.07 -2.08
C ILE A 99 4.06 1.46 -1.28
N THR A 100 4.59 2.62 -1.61
CA THR A 100 5.83 3.16 -1.04
C THR A 100 5.58 4.35 -0.13
N GLY A 101 4.33 4.70 0.13
CA GLY A 101 3.99 5.68 1.16
C GLY A 101 2.53 6.06 1.12
N VAL A 102 1.96 6.31 2.29
CA VAL A 102 0.59 6.83 2.46
C VAL A 102 0.53 7.90 3.54
N GLY A 103 -0.56 8.69 3.55
CA GLY A 103 -0.72 9.81 4.47
C GLY A 103 -0.05 11.08 3.94
N THR A 104 -0.48 12.24 4.43
CA THR A 104 0.14 13.58 4.27
C THR A 104 1.67 13.65 4.13
N THR A 105 2.44 12.78 4.80
CA THR A 105 3.92 12.77 4.76
C THR A 105 4.51 11.56 4.02
N GLY A 106 3.67 10.62 3.57
CA GLY A 106 4.06 9.36 2.94
C GLY A 106 4.72 8.34 3.87
N LYS A 107 4.92 8.66 5.16
CA LYS A 107 5.66 7.81 6.13
C LYS A 107 4.95 7.70 7.50
N ASN A 108 3.63 7.91 7.51
CA ASN A 108 2.83 8.06 8.73
C ASN A 108 2.58 6.73 9.46
N ASN A 109 1.88 6.86 10.60
CA ASN A 109 1.27 5.79 11.36
C ASN A 109 0.26 5.03 10.50
N ILE A 110 0.54 3.76 10.23
CA ILE A 110 -0.24 2.90 9.32
C ILE A 110 -0.47 1.58 10.04
N SER A 111 -1.66 1.03 9.91
CA SER A 111 -2.00 -0.29 10.44
C SER A 111 -2.08 -1.29 9.29
N HIS A 112 -1.50 -2.48 9.47
CA HIS A 112 -1.92 -3.62 8.67
C HIS A 112 -3.37 -3.95 9.06
N ILE A 113 -4.24 -4.29 8.10
CA ILE A 113 -5.67 -4.47 8.40
C ILE A 113 -5.90 -5.58 9.44
N SER A 114 -5.04 -6.61 9.45
CA SER A 114 -5.13 -7.70 10.42
C SER A 114 -4.90 -7.26 11.87
N GLU A 115 -4.12 -6.20 12.08
CA GLU A 115 -3.83 -5.64 13.40
C GLU A 115 -5.05 -4.97 14.03
N LEU A 116 -6.04 -4.61 13.22
CA LEU A 116 -7.25 -3.95 13.68
C LEU A 116 -8.26 -4.93 14.31
N ASN A 117 -7.96 -6.24 14.27
CA ASN A 117 -8.70 -7.25 15.03
C ASN A 117 -8.28 -7.30 16.51
N ASP A 118 -7.12 -6.73 16.85
CA ASP A 118 -6.66 -6.61 18.24
C ASP A 118 -7.51 -5.54 18.95
N PRO A 119 -8.25 -5.88 20.03
CA PRO A 119 -9.13 -4.94 20.71
C PRO A 119 -8.40 -3.70 21.25
N VAL A 120 -7.16 -3.86 21.73
CA VAL A 120 -6.34 -2.78 22.27
C VAL A 120 -5.94 -1.84 21.14
N LYS A 121 -5.39 -2.38 20.05
CA LYS A 121 -4.98 -1.56 18.89
C LYS A 121 -6.20 -0.86 18.28
N LYS A 122 -7.33 -1.54 18.17
CA LYS A 122 -8.58 -0.98 17.67
C LYS A 122 -9.09 0.18 18.56
N SER A 123 -8.94 0.06 19.88
CA SER A 123 -9.32 1.11 20.82
C SER A 123 -8.40 2.34 20.78
N LEU A 124 -7.11 2.16 20.45
CA LEU A 124 -6.13 3.25 20.49
C LEU A 124 -5.95 3.97 19.15
N ARG A 125 -6.17 3.27 18.03
CA ARG A 125 -5.82 3.75 16.69
C ARG A 125 -7.03 4.37 15.97
N THR A 126 -6.78 5.37 15.13
CA THR A 126 -7.81 5.99 14.29
C THR A 126 -8.39 4.97 13.32
N GLU A 127 -7.55 4.11 12.75
CA GLU A 127 -7.95 3.08 11.78
C GLU A 127 -8.87 2.03 12.40
N GLY A 128 -8.84 1.89 13.73
CA GLY A 128 -9.75 1.02 14.48
C GLY A 128 -11.16 1.59 14.66
N LYS A 129 -11.41 2.85 14.30
CA LYS A 129 -12.69 3.55 14.46
C LYS A 129 -13.66 3.25 13.32
N VAL A 130 -13.74 1.99 12.95
CA VAL A 130 -14.55 1.49 11.84
C VAL A 130 -15.51 0.41 12.36
N PRO A 131 -16.77 0.39 11.93
CA PRO A 131 -17.70 -0.70 12.24
C PRO A 131 -17.11 -2.07 11.87
N GLU A 132 -17.29 -3.06 12.75
CA GLU A 132 -16.65 -4.38 12.61
C GLU A 132 -17.01 -5.08 11.29
N ASN A 133 -18.28 -4.99 10.87
CA ASN A 133 -18.75 -5.58 9.63
C ASN A 133 -18.05 -4.99 8.39
N ILE A 134 -17.72 -3.70 8.41
CA ILE A 134 -17.01 -3.04 7.31
C ILE A 134 -15.54 -3.47 7.30
N LEU A 135 -14.90 -3.49 8.47
CA LEU A 135 -13.51 -3.94 8.60
C LEU A 135 -13.33 -5.37 8.08
N GLN A 136 -14.24 -6.27 8.46
CA GLN A 136 -14.22 -7.66 8.00
C GLN A 136 -14.46 -7.76 6.49
N ARG A 137 -15.43 -7.02 5.95
CA ARG A 137 -15.70 -6.98 4.50
C ARG A 137 -14.46 -6.51 3.71
N LEU A 138 -13.82 -5.42 4.12
CA LEU A 138 -12.65 -4.89 3.42
C LEU A 138 -11.46 -5.85 3.47
N LYS A 139 -11.30 -6.61 4.57
CA LYS A 139 -10.30 -7.67 4.66
C LYS A 139 -10.58 -8.80 3.66
N GLU A 140 -11.85 -9.21 3.53
CA GLU A 140 -12.29 -10.23 2.56
C GLU A 140 -12.14 -9.74 1.10
N GLU A 141 -12.34 -8.45 0.85
CA GLU A 141 -12.14 -7.81 -0.46
C GLU A 141 -10.66 -7.56 -0.81
N GLY A 142 -9.72 -7.92 0.08
CA GLY A 142 -8.29 -7.88 -0.18
C GLY A 142 -7.59 -6.55 0.12
N TYR A 143 -8.22 -5.65 0.88
CA TYR A 143 -7.53 -4.47 1.40
C TYR A 143 -6.47 -4.88 2.44
N LEU A 144 -5.28 -4.29 2.36
CA LEU A 144 -4.10 -4.79 3.09
C LEU A 144 -3.74 -3.92 4.31
N PHE A 145 -3.91 -2.60 4.18
CA PHE A 145 -3.50 -1.65 5.20
C PHE A 145 -4.49 -0.50 5.30
N ALA A 146 -4.44 0.18 6.45
CA ALA A 146 -5.29 1.32 6.76
C ALA A 146 -4.48 2.47 7.36
N TRP A 147 -4.93 3.68 7.13
CA TRP A 147 -4.44 4.91 7.76
C TRP A 147 -5.61 5.87 7.97
N GLY A 148 -5.51 6.81 8.90
CA GLY A 148 -6.61 7.74 9.10
C GLY A 148 -6.32 9.00 9.89
N TYR A 149 -7.34 9.87 9.90
CA TYR A 149 -7.31 11.18 10.51
C TYR A 149 -8.50 11.35 11.44
N THR A 150 -8.23 11.55 12.73
CA THR A 150 -9.24 12.00 13.69
C THR A 150 -9.27 13.53 13.68
N ARG A 151 -10.47 14.12 13.57
CA ARG A 151 -10.73 15.56 13.48
C ARG A 151 -11.93 15.94 14.34
N GLY A 152 -12.08 17.23 14.64
CA GLY A 152 -13.10 17.77 15.55
C GLY A 152 -12.43 18.62 16.63
N SER A 153 -12.60 18.25 17.89
CA SER A 153 -11.98 18.95 19.03
C SER A 153 -10.45 19.13 18.93
N ASN A 154 -9.76 18.21 18.23
CA ASN A 154 -8.31 18.24 18.03
C ASN A 154 -7.86 19.03 16.78
N GLY A 155 -8.79 19.68 16.09
CA GLY A 155 -8.53 20.44 14.88
C GLY A 155 -9.49 20.10 13.75
N THR A 156 -9.87 21.12 13.00
CA THR A 156 -10.84 21.06 11.89
C THR A 156 -10.23 21.45 10.55
N THR A 157 -8.90 21.60 10.51
CA THR A 157 -8.18 21.99 9.31
C THR A 157 -8.35 20.94 8.21
N PRO A 158 -8.56 21.40 6.96
CA PRO A 158 -8.54 20.51 5.81
C PRO A 158 -7.23 19.74 5.74
N PHE A 159 -7.27 18.54 5.15
CA PHE A 159 -6.08 17.74 4.93
C PHE A 159 -5.98 17.25 3.49
N GLU A 160 -4.74 17.16 3.02
CA GLU A 160 -4.40 16.54 1.75
C GLU A 160 -3.61 15.26 2.04
N ASP A 161 -4.07 14.18 1.47
CA ASP A 161 -3.53 12.86 1.65
C ASP A 161 -3.06 12.32 0.29
N ASN A 162 -2.09 11.40 0.32
CA ASN A 162 -1.59 10.75 -0.87
C ASN A 162 -1.27 9.27 -0.64
N VAL A 163 -1.41 8.49 -1.69
CA VAL A 163 -0.94 7.10 -1.79
C VAL A 163 -0.01 6.98 -2.97
N ASN A 164 1.21 6.53 -2.71
CA ASN A 164 2.27 6.46 -3.70
C ASN A 164 2.56 5.03 -4.12
N GLY A 165 1.89 4.57 -5.17
CA GLY A 165 2.27 3.36 -5.89
C GLY A 165 3.52 3.57 -6.75
N PHE A 166 4.41 2.60 -6.72
CA PHE A 166 5.63 2.57 -7.52
C PHE A 166 5.85 1.16 -8.05
N LYS A 167 6.10 1.04 -9.35
CA LYS A 167 6.49 -0.22 -10.00
C LYS A 167 8.01 -0.24 -10.14
N PRO A 168 8.73 -1.06 -9.35
CA PRO A 168 10.16 -1.24 -9.53
C PRO A 168 10.46 -1.78 -10.93
N ALA A 169 11.63 -1.43 -11.46
CA ALA A 169 12.12 -2.05 -12.68
C ALA A 169 12.76 -3.40 -12.37
N VAL A 170 12.66 -4.33 -13.30
CA VAL A 170 13.41 -5.59 -13.29
C VAL A 170 14.07 -5.73 -14.64
N TYR A 171 15.31 -6.19 -14.67
CA TYR A 171 16.05 -6.48 -15.89
C TYR A 171 16.39 -7.96 -15.94
N SER A 172 16.36 -8.56 -17.12
CA SER A 172 16.82 -9.93 -17.33
C SER A 172 17.87 -9.97 -18.43
N SER A 173 18.74 -10.96 -18.37
CA SER A 173 19.66 -11.30 -19.47
C SER A 173 19.89 -12.80 -19.49
N ILE A 174 20.05 -13.32 -20.69
CA ILE A 174 20.44 -14.71 -20.94
C ILE A 174 21.66 -14.71 -21.85
N THR A 175 22.62 -15.57 -21.54
CA THR A 175 23.84 -15.71 -22.33
C THR A 175 24.15 -17.18 -22.51
N ASN A 176 24.36 -17.59 -23.76
CA ASN A 176 24.87 -18.92 -24.04
C ASN A 176 26.33 -19.01 -23.58
N THR A 177 26.62 -19.96 -22.70
CA THR A 177 27.97 -20.20 -22.16
C THR A 177 28.53 -21.54 -22.62
N SER A 178 27.84 -22.21 -23.53
CA SER A 178 28.33 -23.42 -24.17
C SER A 178 29.49 -23.07 -25.11
N GLY A 179 30.42 -24.01 -25.27
CA GLY A 179 31.32 -24.01 -26.43
C GLY A 179 30.55 -24.39 -27.70
N ASP A 180 31.19 -25.16 -28.57
CA ASP A 180 30.52 -25.70 -29.76
C ASP A 180 29.29 -26.53 -29.37
N ILE A 181 28.14 -26.22 -29.98
CA ILE A 181 26.86 -26.85 -29.70
C ILE A 181 26.62 -27.94 -30.74
N GLU A 182 26.56 -29.19 -30.31
CA GLU A 182 26.26 -30.35 -31.15
C GLU A 182 24.91 -30.98 -30.77
N PRO A 183 24.24 -31.67 -31.70
CA PRO A 183 23.08 -32.49 -31.39
C PRO A 183 23.36 -33.48 -30.26
N GLY A 184 22.41 -33.64 -29.33
CA GLY A 184 22.52 -34.56 -28.19
C GLY A 184 23.46 -34.11 -27.06
N LYS A 185 24.22 -33.02 -27.23
CA LYS A 185 25.04 -32.43 -26.16
C LYS A 185 24.26 -31.37 -25.37
N PRO A 186 24.53 -31.21 -24.07
CA PRO A 186 23.86 -30.20 -23.26
C PRO A 186 24.27 -28.79 -23.69
N VAL A 187 23.28 -27.94 -23.90
CA VAL A 187 23.41 -26.49 -24.06
C VAL A 187 23.26 -25.87 -22.67
N THR A 188 24.28 -25.13 -22.26
CA THR A 188 24.30 -24.43 -20.97
C THR A 188 24.19 -22.92 -21.19
N MET A 189 23.31 -22.28 -20.44
CA MET A 189 23.10 -20.84 -20.50
C MET A 189 23.13 -20.24 -19.10
N LYS A 190 23.78 -19.08 -18.98
CA LYS A 190 23.72 -18.24 -17.79
C LYS A 190 22.50 -17.33 -17.87
N VAL A 191 21.71 -17.32 -16.81
CA VAL A 191 20.58 -16.41 -16.59
C VAL A 191 20.94 -15.43 -15.49
N VAL A 192 20.67 -14.16 -15.71
CA VAL A 192 20.82 -13.11 -14.70
C VAL A 192 19.55 -12.29 -14.65
N ILE A 193 18.99 -12.13 -13.46
CA ILE A 193 17.81 -11.29 -13.20
C ILE A 193 18.21 -10.24 -12.17
N LYS A 194 18.00 -8.98 -12.51
CA LYS A 194 18.40 -7.80 -11.72
C LYS A 194 17.18 -6.97 -11.38
N PRO A 195 16.53 -7.23 -10.24
CA PRO A 195 15.53 -6.33 -9.70
C PRO A 195 16.19 -5.01 -9.29
N ASP A 196 15.58 -3.89 -9.63
CA ASP A 196 15.99 -2.56 -9.14
C ASP A 196 15.38 -2.28 -7.76
N LYS A 197 15.81 -1.20 -7.11
CA LYS A 197 15.35 -0.77 -5.79
C LYS A 197 13.82 -0.60 -5.73
N ALA A 198 13.25 -0.93 -4.56
CA ALA A 198 11.81 -0.82 -4.31
C ALA A 198 11.33 0.61 -4.00
N PHE A 199 12.23 1.53 -3.67
CA PHE A 199 11.90 2.91 -3.29
C PHE A 199 12.50 3.91 -4.28
N ARG A 200 11.74 4.97 -4.60
CA ARG A 200 12.21 6.05 -5.49
C ARG A 200 13.39 6.81 -4.88
N ASP A 201 13.26 7.17 -3.60
CA ASP A 201 14.29 7.86 -2.83
C ASP A 201 15.42 6.88 -2.45
N GLY A 202 16.66 7.23 -2.82
CA GLY A 202 17.84 6.44 -2.47
C GLY A 202 18.20 6.48 -0.99
N ASN A 203 17.64 7.43 -0.23
CA ASN A 203 17.86 7.59 1.21
C ASN A 203 16.70 7.02 2.04
N ASP A 204 15.78 6.26 1.43
CA ASP A 204 14.72 5.61 2.19
C ASP A 204 15.33 4.60 3.18
N LYS A 205 14.89 4.67 4.44
CA LYS A 205 15.41 3.84 5.53
C LYS A 205 14.63 2.55 5.72
N ARG A 206 13.47 2.43 5.06
CA ARG A 206 12.62 1.25 5.09
C ARG A 206 13.30 0.10 4.35
N GLN A 207 13.09 -1.11 4.83
CA GLN A 207 13.67 -2.30 4.22
C GLN A 207 12.78 -2.82 3.08
N TYR A 208 13.41 -3.52 2.14
CA TYR A 208 12.71 -4.28 1.12
C TYR A 208 13.45 -5.58 0.83
N TRP A 209 12.73 -6.52 0.28
CA TRP A 209 13.20 -7.84 -0.09
C TRP A 209 12.64 -8.19 -1.47
N THR A 210 13.44 -8.90 -2.23
CA THR A 210 13.01 -9.55 -3.46
C THR A 210 13.07 -11.06 -3.28
N ASN A 211 12.27 -11.78 -4.06
CA ASN A 211 12.35 -13.23 -4.18
C ASN A 211 11.93 -13.67 -5.58
N ILE A 212 12.47 -14.78 -6.06
CA ILE A 212 12.00 -15.46 -7.26
C ILE A 212 11.65 -16.89 -6.81
N PRO A 213 10.37 -17.19 -6.57
CA PRO A 213 9.94 -18.54 -6.20
C PRO A 213 10.31 -19.59 -7.25
N GLU A 214 10.36 -20.86 -6.84
CA GLU A 214 10.55 -21.96 -7.78
C GLU A 214 9.43 -21.98 -8.84
N GLY A 215 9.81 -22.15 -10.11
CA GLY A 215 8.87 -22.13 -11.24
C GLY A 215 8.56 -20.74 -11.79
N GLU A 216 8.90 -19.66 -11.08
CA GLU A 216 8.65 -18.28 -11.53
C GLU A 216 9.70 -17.74 -12.50
N ALA A 217 10.72 -18.55 -12.82
CA ALA A 217 11.69 -18.27 -13.87
C ALA A 217 11.78 -19.45 -14.83
N THR A 218 11.63 -19.17 -16.12
CA THR A 218 11.57 -20.16 -17.19
C THR A 218 12.37 -19.72 -18.40
N ILE A 219 12.80 -20.69 -19.20
CA ILE A 219 13.33 -20.46 -20.55
C ILE A 219 12.41 -21.12 -21.55
N THR A 220 12.03 -20.38 -22.58
CA THR A 220 11.28 -20.90 -23.72
C THR A 220 12.22 -21.04 -24.91
N ILE A 221 12.35 -22.26 -25.44
CA ILE A 221 13.13 -22.57 -26.64
C ILE A 221 12.21 -22.52 -27.85
N ASP A 222 12.57 -21.69 -28.83
CA ASP A 222 11.87 -21.50 -30.12
C ASP A 222 10.37 -21.23 -30.00
N GLY A 223 9.94 -20.65 -28.88
CA GLY A 223 8.52 -20.43 -28.59
C GLY A 223 7.70 -21.70 -28.32
N LYS A 224 8.34 -22.86 -28.21
CA LYS A 224 7.70 -24.18 -28.10
C LYS A 224 7.91 -24.85 -26.75
N ARG A 225 9.18 -25.05 -26.35
CA ARG A 225 9.54 -25.84 -25.17
C ARG A 225 9.84 -24.93 -23.99
N VAL A 226 9.05 -25.02 -22.92
CA VAL A 226 9.29 -24.29 -21.67
C VAL A 226 10.05 -25.17 -20.69
N ILE A 227 11.16 -24.64 -20.17
CA ILE A 227 12.02 -25.33 -19.22
C ILE A 227 12.13 -24.45 -17.96
N PRO A 228 11.82 -24.97 -16.76
CA PRO A 228 12.03 -24.23 -15.52
C PRO A 228 13.52 -24.00 -15.29
N VAL A 229 13.89 -22.80 -14.83
CA VAL A 229 15.27 -22.52 -14.44
C VAL A 229 15.48 -23.06 -13.03
N THR A 230 16.06 -24.26 -12.92
CA THR A 230 16.42 -24.87 -11.64
C THR A 230 17.73 -24.28 -11.14
N GLY A 231 17.74 -23.66 -9.95
CA GLY A 231 18.97 -23.16 -9.32
C GLY A 231 19.31 -21.70 -9.60
N ILE A 232 18.31 -20.82 -9.76
CA ILE A 232 18.52 -19.39 -9.60
C ILE A 232 18.86 -19.10 -8.13
N GLU A 233 20.06 -18.61 -7.89
CA GLU A 233 20.54 -18.21 -6.58
C GLU A 233 20.43 -16.70 -6.38
N LYS A 234 19.90 -16.30 -5.22
CA LYS A 234 19.92 -14.91 -4.79
C LYS A 234 21.31 -14.51 -4.32
N LYS A 235 22.01 -13.67 -5.07
CA LYS A 235 23.29 -13.07 -4.65
C LYS A 235 23.08 -11.81 -3.80
N SER A 236 22.04 -11.05 -4.09
CA SER A 236 21.58 -9.91 -3.30
C SER A 236 20.10 -9.61 -3.58
N ASN A 237 19.51 -8.58 -2.93
CA ASN A 237 18.17 -8.12 -3.28
C ASN A 237 18.05 -7.63 -4.75
N ASN A 238 19.17 -7.33 -5.40
CA ASN A 238 19.20 -6.75 -6.75
C ASN A 238 19.92 -7.65 -7.76
N LEU A 239 20.26 -8.88 -7.39
CA LEU A 239 20.97 -9.81 -8.26
C LEU A 239 20.61 -11.26 -7.97
N TYR A 240 20.11 -11.91 -9.00
CA TYR A 240 19.86 -13.34 -9.08
C TYR A 240 20.66 -13.90 -10.25
N GLU A 241 21.36 -15.00 -10.03
CA GLU A 241 22.12 -15.69 -11.06
C GLU A 241 21.82 -17.18 -11.02
N GLY A 242 21.65 -17.79 -12.18
CA GLY A 242 21.49 -19.23 -12.30
C GLY A 242 22.06 -19.71 -13.63
N ASN A 243 22.31 -21.00 -13.71
CA ASN A 243 22.60 -21.66 -14.98
C ASN A 243 21.48 -22.64 -15.28
N ILE A 244 21.11 -22.73 -16.55
CA ILE A 244 20.28 -23.82 -17.05
C ILE A 244 21.14 -24.71 -17.94
N SER A 245 20.84 -26.00 -17.96
CA SER A 245 21.40 -26.94 -18.91
C SER A 245 20.28 -27.79 -19.49
N PHE A 246 20.23 -27.92 -20.81
CA PHE A 246 19.22 -28.72 -21.50
C PHE A 246 19.80 -29.37 -22.75
N VAL A 247 19.19 -30.47 -23.20
CA VAL A 247 19.55 -31.13 -24.45
C VAL A 247 18.46 -30.83 -25.49
N LEU A 248 18.85 -30.58 -26.74
CA LEU A 248 17.92 -30.50 -27.86
C LEU A 248 17.54 -31.92 -28.29
N SER A 249 16.24 -32.17 -28.49
CA SER A 249 15.73 -33.39 -29.11
C SER A 249 16.17 -33.51 -30.57
N ASP A 250 16.04 -34.69 -31.16
CA ASP A 250 16.38 -34.93 -32.56
C ASP A 250 15.56 -34.03 -33.51
N GLU A 251 14.28 -33.79 -33.18
CA GLU A 251 13.42 -32.88 -33.93
C GLU A 251 13.90 -31.43 -33.82
N GLU A 252 14.25 -30.95 -32.61
CA GLU A 252 14.78 -29.61 -32.43
C GLU A 252 16.14 -29.46 -33.16
N ALA A 253 17.01 -30.46 -33.10
CA ALA A 253 18.32 -30.42 -33.76
C ALA A 253 18.27 -30.43 -35.31
N SER A 254 17.09 -30.63 -35.90
CA SER A 254 16.87 -30.59 -37.36
C SER A 254 16.97 -29.17 -37.95
N VAL A 255 16.84 -28.11 -37.12
CA VAL A 255 17.07 -26.71 -37.54
C VAL A 255 18.43 -26.20 -37.06
N ASN A 256 18.93 -25.14 -37.70
CA ASN A 256 20.28 -24.64 -37.40
C ASN A 256 20.34 -23.58 -36.31
N THR A 257 19.36 -22.70 -36.31
CA THR A 257 19.33 -21.53 -35.44
C THR A 257 18.19 -21.69 -34.46
N HIS A 258 18.53 -21.51 -33.18
CA HIS A 258 17.60 -21.57 -32.08
C HIS A 258 17.56 -20.24 -31.35
N THR A 259 16.45 -20.02 -30.67
CA THR A 259 16.22 -18.90 -29.77
C THR A 259 15.86 -19.43 -28.40
N ALA A 260 16.45 -18.82 -27.37
CA ALA A 260 16.08 -19.06 -25.99
C ALA A 260 15.65 -17.73 -25.37
N VAL A 261 14.43 -17.71 -24.82
CA VAL A 261 13.84 -16.53 -24.19
C VAL A 261 13.69 -16.80 -22.70
N VAL A 262 14.31 -16.00 -21.84
CA VAL A 262 14.09 -16.05 -20.40
C VAL A 262 12.91 -15.19 -20.01
N ASN A 263 12.01 -15.74 -19.19
CA ASN A 263 10.92 -15.04 -18.53
C ASN A 263 11.06 -15.22 -17.02
N ALA A 264 10.78 -14.19 -16.24
CA ALA A 264 10.85 -14.29 -14.79
C ALA A 264 9.89 -13.34 -14.07
N ASN A 265 9.35 -13.79 -12.94
CA ASN A 265 8.55 -12.98 -12.04
C ASN A 265 9.29 -12.75 -10.73
N VAL A 266 9.48 -11.48 -10.38
CA VAL A 266 10.13 -11.08 -9.13
C VAL A 266 9.08 -10.63 -8.13
N HIS A 267 9.03 -11.30 -7.00
CA HIS A 267 8.19 -10.94 -5.87
C HIS A 267 8.93 -9.89 -5.05
N TYR A 268 8.37 -8.69 -4.97
CA TYR A 268 8.84 -7.64 -4.11
C TYR A 268 8.02 -7.60 -2.82
N THR A 269 8.70 -7.39 -1.70
CA THR A 269 8.11 -7.05 -0.41
C THR A 269 8.82 -5.82 0.13
N ALA A 270 8.07 -4.79 0.51
CA ALA A 270 8.64 -3.55 1.05
C ALA A 270 7.91 -3.12 2.33
N GLU A 271 8.64 -2.59 3.30
CA GLU A 271 8.05 -1.92 4.45
C GLU A 271 7.38 -0.61 4.00
N LEU A 272 6.15 -0.41 4.43
CA LEU A 272 5.36 0.78 4.15
C LEU A 272 5.55 1.86 5.23
N ALA A 273 5.76 1.46 6.49
CA ALA A 273 5.97 2.37 7.61
C ALA A 273 7.18 1.95 8.45
N LEU A 274 7.87 2.93 9.05
CA LEU A 274 8.84 2.66 10.09
C LEU A 274 8.08 2.48 11.41
N THR A 275 8.11 1.29 11.99
CA THR A 275 7.57 1.10 13.35
C THR A 275 8.55 1.70 14.35
N LYS A 276 8.00 2.40 15.34
CA LYS A 276 8.77 2.96 16.47
C LYS A 276 8.36 2.24 17.73
N GLU A 277 9.32 1.54 18.34
CA GLU A 277 9.16 0.92 19.64
C GLU A 277 8.65 1.94 20.69
N GLY A 278 7.76 1.51 21.59
CA GLY A 278 7.18 2.36 22.63
C GLY A 278 6.06 3.31 22.17
N THR A 279 5.58 3.23 20.92
CA THR A 279 4.45 4.03 20.42
C THR A 279 3.17 3.19 20.23
N ALA A 280 2.02 3.82 20.01
CA ALA A 280 0.76 3.13 19.67
C ALA A 280 0.83 2.31 18.36
N TYR A 281 1.88 2.54 17.55
CA TYR A 281 2.19 1.83 16.31
C TYR A 281 3.49 1.00 16.46
N SER A 282 3.85 0.64 17.69
CA SER A 282 4.85 -0.40 17.95
C SER A 282 4.32 -1.76 17.50
N GLY A 283 5.17 -2.54 16.82
CA GLY A 283 4.81 -3.83 16.24
C GLY A 283 5.61 -4.15 14.97
N GLU A 284 5.20 -5.21 14.27
CA GLU A 284 5.74 -5.57 12.96
C GLU A 284 5.50 -4.44 11.94
N PRO A 285 6.52 -4.05 11.15
CA PRO A 285 6.34 -3.13 10.04
C PRO A 285 5.23 -3.59 9.12
N VAL A 286 4.33 -2.67 8.76
CA VAL A 286 3.34 -2.93 7.70
C VAL A 286 4.11 -3.15 6.41
N LYS A 287 3.95 -4.31 5.79
CA LYS A 287 4.61 -4.66 4.53
C LYS A 287 3.60 -4.67 3.40
N THR A 288 4.02 -4.28 2.20
CA THR A 288 3.26 -4.47 0.97
C THR A 288 4.05 -5.36 0.02
N THR A 289 3.31 -6.12 -0.80
CA THR A 289 3.91 -7.04 -1.76
C THR A 289 3.37 -6.78 -3.16
N THR A 290 4.19 -7.03 -4.16
CA THR A 290 3.76 -7.09 -5.56
C THR A 290 4.63 -8.07 -6.33
N ILE A 291 4.14 -8.50 -7.48
CA ILE A 291 4.90 -9.30 -8.45
C ILE A 291 5.23 -8.40 -9.64
N VAL A 292 6.49 -8.35 -10.04
CA VAL A 292 6.95 -7.61 -11.23
C VAL A 292 7.52 -8.59 -12.23
N GLU A 293 6.94 -8.62 -13.41
CA GLU A 293 7.41 -9.40 -14.54
C GLU A 293 8.67 -8.74 -15.12
N ALA A 294 9.75 -9.50 -15.25
CA ALA A 294 10.95 -9.07 -15.93
C ALA A 294 10.68 -9.01 -17.45
N PRO A 295 11.10 -7.93 -18.15
CA PRO A 295 11.08 -7.93 -19.60
C PRO A 295 11.83 -9.16 -20.14
N PRO A 296 11.27 -9.90 -21.12
CA PRO A 296 11.93 -11.08 -21.66
C PRO A 296 13.27 -10.74 -22.29
N ALA A 297 14.30 -11.55 -22.05
CA ALA A 297 15.58 -11.44 -22.74
C ALA A 297 15.79 -12.65 -23.64
N THR A 298 16.32 -12.41 -24.84
CA THR A 298 16.50 -13.43 -25.87
C THR A 298 17.98 -13.61 -26.20
N VAL A 299 18.40 -14.85 -26.38
CA VAL A 299 19.68 -15.19 -27.01
C VAL A 299 19.41 -16.12 -28.19
N SER A 300 20.12 -15.91 -29.28
CA SER A 300 20.16 -16.85 -30.40
C SER A 300 21.45 -17.65 -30.35
N PHE A 301 21.37 -18.92 -30.71
CA PHE A 301 22.53 -19.81 -30.80
C PHE A 301 22.40 -20.73 -31.99
N ASN A 302 23.54 -21.17 -32.52
CA ASN A 302 23.60 -22.07 -33.66
C ASN A 302 24.24 -23.39 -33.25
N LEU A 303 23.72 -24.47 -33.78
CA LEU A 303 24.38 -25.77 -33.75
C LEU A 303 25.53 -25.76 -34.77
N ILE A 304 26.68 -26.34 -34.40
CA ILE A 304 27.75 -26.58 -35.39
C ILE A 304 27.27 -27.65 -36.40
N SER A 305 27.69 -27.51 -37.66
CA SER A 305 27.43 -28.52 -38.69
C SER A 305 28.28 -29.76 -38.42
N GLY A 306 27.70 -30.77 -37.77
CA GLY A 306 28.34 -32.07 -37.54
C GLY A 306 27.82 -33.15 -38.50
N SER A 307 28.64 -34.16 -38.79
CA SER A 307 28.32 -35.31 -39.65
C SER A 307 27.16 -36.19 -39.15
N SER A 308 26.66 -35.95 -37.94
CA SER A 308 25.48 -36.59 -37.33
C SER A 308 24.15 -35.89 -37.64
N ARG A 309 24.14 -34.78 -38.39
CA ARG A 309 22.91 -34.01 -38.68
C ARG A 309 22.18 -34.51 -39.92
N ASN A 310 20.95 -34.99 -39.74
CA ASN A 310 19.96 -35.11 -40.80
C ASN A 310 19.18 -33.80 -40.89
N LEU A 311 19.74 -32.79 -41.55
CA LEU A 311 19.03 -31.55 -41.85
C LEU A 311 17.92 -31.88 -42.85
N ILE A 312 16.67 -31.58 -42.49
CA ILE A 312 15.55 -31.63 -43.41
C ILE A 312 15.56 -30.30 -44.15
N TYR A 313 15.92 -30.34 -45.43
CA TYR A 313 15.74 -29.20 -46.33
C TYR A 313 14.40 -29.38 -47.04
N ASP A 314 13.50 -28.41 -46.88
CA ASP A 314 12.33 -28.26 -47.76
C ASP A 314 12.78 -27.73 -49.14
#